data_AF-A0A7X8PJA9-F1
#
_entry.id   AF-A0A7X8PJA9-F1
#
_cell.length_a   1.000
_cell.length_b   1.000
_cell.length_c   1.000
_cell.angle_alpha   90.00
_cell.angle_beta   90.00
_cell.angle_gamma   90.00
#
_symmetry.space_group_name_H-M   'P 1'
#
loop_
_entity.id
_entity.type
_entity.pdbx_description
1 polymer ?
#
loop_
_entity_poly.entity_id
_entity_poly.type
_entity_poly.pdbx_seq_one_letter_code
_entity_poly.pdbx_strand_id
1 'polypeptide(L)'
;MIVVGVSNQNLNENSLIEKIKLLEVLDIFHAESKNGASLVCIVTHVDSKKIYARRITTQENCNFDRETGLAVAAPGESEAIIKSVKTLPIEIYQIMTGLDRRYRLGGKGLEDAKLTHDEKKALLFIDEFYSTTT
;
A
#
# COMPACT_ATOMS: atom_id res chain seq x y z
N MET A 1 28.69 -22.81 -22.20
CA MET A 1 28.24 -21.43 -22.00
C MET A 1 26.75 -21.50 -21.66
N ILE A 2 26.42 -21.49 -20.37
CA ILE A 2 25.05 -21.69 -19.88
C ILE A 2 24.41 -20.31 -19.78
N VAL A 3 23.44 -20.03 -20.67
CA VAL A 3 22.53 -18.90 -20.49
C VAL A 3 21.48 -19.38 -19.49
N VAL A 4 21.63 -18.98 -18.22
CA VAL A 4 20.62 -19.22 -17.20
C VAL A 4 19.44 -18.32 -17.54
N GLY A 5 18.33 -18.94 -17.97
CA GLY A 5 17.07 -18.24 -18.21
C GLY A 5 16.54 -17.67 -16.90
N VAL A 6 16.74 -16.37 -16.68
CA VAL A 6 16.04 -15.63 -15.64
C VAL A 6 14.57 -15.62 -16.03
N SER A 7 13.72 -16.27 -15.23
CA SER A 7 12.27 -16.31 -15.47
C SER A 7 11.68 -14.89 -15.43
N ASN A 8 10.66 -14.62 -16.25
CA ASN A 8 9.97 -13.31 -16.27
C ASN A 8 9.37 -12.92 -14.90
N GLN A 9 9.06 -13.90 -14.05
CA GLN A 9 8.59 -13.65 -12.67
C GLN A 9 9.70 -13.04 -11.80
N ASN A 10 10.93 -13.56 -11.88
CA ASN A 10 12.08 -13.02 -11.14
C ASN A 10 12.44 -11.59 -11.59
N LEU A 11 12.25 -11.26 -12.88
CA LEU A 11 12.45 -9.90 -13.40
C LEU A 11 11.41 -8.91 -12.85
N ASN A 12 10.16 -9.33 -12.73
CA ASN A 12 9.08 -8.49 -12.19
C ASN A 12 9.22 -8.28 -10.67
N GLU A 13 9.60 -9.32 -9.92
CA GLU A 13 9.88 -9.22 -8.48
C GLU A 13 11.08 -8.32 -8.20
N ASN A 14 12.19 -8.50 -8.93
CA ASN A 14 13.35 -7.62 -8.81
C ASN A 14 13.01 -6.17 -9.18
N SER A 15 12.18 -5.96 -10.20
CA SER A 15 11.71 -4.60 -10.55
C SER A 15 10.82 -3.99 -9.47
N LEU A 16 10.02 -4.78 -8.75
CA LEU A 16 9.19 -4.29 -7.66
C LEU A 16 10.03 -3.90 -6.45
N ILE A 17 10.99 -4.74 -6.04
CA ILE A 17 11.90 -4.44 -4.92
C ILE A 17 12.66 -3.13 -5.16
N GLU A 18 13.20 -2.92 -6.36
CA GLU A 18 13.89 -1.68 -6.69
C GLU A 18 12.96 -0.46 -6.60
N LYS A 19 11.68 -0.60 -6.96
CA LYS A 19 10.69 0.48 -6.79
C LYS A 19 10.28 0.69 -5.33
N ILE A 20 10.20 -0.37 -4.53
CA ILE A 20 9.93 -0.28 -3.09
C ILE A 20 11.02 0.55 -2.39
N LYS A 21 12.28 0.38 -2.81
CA LYS A 21 13.41 1.16 -2.28
C LYS A 21 13.29 2.66 -2.58
N LEU A 22 12.53 3.03 -3.61
CA LEU A 22 12.31 4.42 -4.01
C LEU A 22 11.08 5.05 -3.34
N LEU A 23 10.32 4.31 -2.53
CA LEU A 23 9.18 4.88 -1.82
C LEU A 23 9.60 6.01 -0.90
N GLU A 24 8.85 7.11 -0.95
CA GLU A 24 9.02 8.31 -0.14
C GLU A 24 7.76 8.62 0.68
N VAL A 25 7.88 9.58 1.59
CA VAL A 25 6.77 10.03 2.42
C VAL A 25 5.63 10.54 1.53
N LEU A 26 4.39 10.16 1.86
CA LEU A 26 3.15 10.39 1.11
C LEU A 26 2.92 9.52 -0.14
N ASP A 27 3.83 8.61 -0.49
CA ASP A 27 3.52 7.62 -1.51
C ASP A 27 2.41 6.67 -1.03
N ILE A 28 1.55 6.26 -1.97
CA ILE A 28 0.50 5.27 -1.73
C ILE A 28 0.88 3.98 -2.44
N PHE A 29 0.78 2.87 -1.72
CA PHE A 29 1.05 1.54 -2.25
C PHE A 29 -0.01 0.53 -1.80
N HIS A 30 -0.04 -0.61 -2.50
CA HIS A 30 -0.90 -1.74 -2.18
C HIS A 30 -0.08 -2.87 -1.57
N ALA A 31 -0.54 -3.34 -0.43
CA ALA A 31 -0.08 -4.58 0.18
C ALA A 31 -1.24 -5.56 0.33
N GLU A 32 -0.91 -6.83 0.43
CA GLU A 32 -1.89 -7.90 0.64
C GLU A 32 -1.44 -8.74 1.82
N SER A 33 -2.35 -9.01 2.75
CA SER A 33 -2.09 -9.93 3.86
C SER A 33 -2.26 -11.38 3.44
N LYS A 34 -1.68 -12.32 4.19
CA LYS A 34 -1.79 -13.76 3.91
C LYS A 34 -3.23 -14.29 3.75
N ASN A 35 -4.22 -13.63 4.36
CA ASN A 35 -5.64 -13.98 4.22
C ASN A 35 -6.32 -13.32 3.01
N GLY A 36 -5.56 -12.67 2.11
CA GLY A 36 -6.05 -12.00 0.91
C GLY A 36 -6.68 -10.63 1.17
N ALA A 37 -6.57 -10.07 2.38
CA ALA A 37 -7.10 -8.73 2.61
C ALA A 37 -6.24 -7.69 1.88
N SER A 38 -6.92 -6.74 1.23
CA SER A 38 -6.28 -5.61 0.57
C SER A 38 -5.95 -4.49 1.57
N LEU A 39 -4.69 -4.06 1.55
CA LEU A 39 -4.16 -2.98 2.38
C LEU A 39 -3.72 -1.83 1.47
N VAL A 40 -4.52 -0.77 1.44
CA VAL A 40 -4.13 0.51 0.83
C VAL A 40 -3.43 1.35 1.88
N CYS A 41 -2.13 1.56 1.67
CA CYS A 41 -1.22 2.16 2.64
C CYS A 41 -0.66 3.48 2.11
N ILE A 42 -0.51 4.46 3.01
CA ILE A 42 0.26 5.69 2.75
C ILE A 42 1.55 5.68 3.58
N VAL A 43 2.67 6.00 2.95
CA VAL A 43 3.97 6.10 3.63
C VAL A 43 3.99 7.32 4.55
N THR A 44 4.34 7.10 5.81
CA THR A 44 4.45 8.14 6.84
C THR A 44 5.90 8.48 7.19
N HIS A 45 6.80 7.49 7.07
CA HIS A 45 8.23 7.66 7.29
C HIS A 45 9.02 6.54 6.58
N VAL A 46 10.26 6.82 6.21
CA VAL A 46 11.16 5.83 5.61
C VAL A 46 12.53 5.97 6.26
N ASP A 47 13.11 4.85 6.68
CA ASP A 47 14.50 4.78 7.12
C ASP A 47 15.31 3.78 6.27
N SER A 48 16.55 3.51 6.67
CA SER A 48 17.46 2.60 5.95
C SER A 48 16.97 1.15 5.84
N LYS A 49 16.05 0.71 6.71
CA LYS A 49 15.60 -0.69 6.83
C LYS A 49 14.09 -0.84 6.66
N LYS A 50 13.30 0.19 6.98
CA LYS A 50 11.86 0.08 7.09
C LYS A 50 11.14 1.20 6.36
N ILE A 51 9.98 0.83 5.83
CA ILE A 51 8.93 1.73 5.37
C ILE A 51 7.85 1.70 6.45
N TYR A 52 7.63 2.85 7.07
CA TYR A 52 6.54 3.07 8.01
C TYR A 52 5.36 3.60 7.22
N ALA A 53 4.22 2.96 7.38
CA ALA A 53 3.01 3.29 6.66
C ALA A 53 1.80 3.24 7.59
N ARG A 54 0.69 3.74 7.06
CA ARG A 54 -0.61 3.69 7.72
C ARG A 54 -1.66 3.28 6.70
N ARG A 55 -2.58 2.41 7.11
CA ARG A 55 -3.75 2.06 6.32
C ARG A 55 -4.69 3.25 6.25
N ILE A 56 -5.06 3.67 5.05
CA ILE A 56 -5.86 4.89 4.84
C ILE A 56 -7.26 4.79 5.49
N THR A 57 -7.88 3.62 5.48
CA THR A 57 -9.27 3.46 5.98
C THR A 57 -9.37 3.03 7.44
N THR A 58 -8.41 2.24 7.94
CA THR A 58 -8.44 1.75 9.34
C THR A 58 -7.54 2.56 10.26
N GLN A 59 -6.64 3.37 9.70
CA GLN A 59 -5.67 4.19 10.44
C GLN A 59 -4.64 3.36 11.24
N GLU A 60 -4.63 2.04 11.04
CA GLU A 60 -3.65 1.14 11.63
C GLU A 60 -2.26 1.40 11.03
N ASN A 61 -1.24 1.46 11.89
CA ASN A 61 0.14 1.58 11.45
C ASN A 61 0.67 0.21 11.02
N CYS A 62 1.47 0.21 9.96
CA CYS A 62 2.12 -0.98 9.42
C CYS A 62 3.57 -0.66 9.06
N ASN A 63 4.46 -1.64 9.28
CA ASN A 63 5.88 -1.48 9.03
C ASN A 63 6.36 -2.58 8.08
N PHE A 64 6.95 -2.18 6.97
CA PHE A 64 7.46 -3.09 5.95
C PHE A 64 8.98 -3.05 5.92
N ASP A 65 9.60 -4.20 5.76
CA ASP A 65 11.00 -4.31 5.44
C ASP A 65 11.26 -3.75 4.04
N ARG A 66 12.25 -2.86 3.92
CA ARG A 66 12.52 -2.10 2.69
C ARG A 66 13.20 -2.93 1.60
N GLU A 67 13.89 -4.01 1.97
CA GLU A 67 14.58 -4.89 1.03
C GLU A 67 13.67 -5.96 0.45
N THR A 68 12.64 -6.37 1.20
CA THR A 68 11.76 -7.49 0.84
C THR A 68 10.31 -7.07 0.58
N GLY A 69 9.89 -5.91 1.06
CA GLY A 69 8.50 -5.47 1.03
C GLY A 69 7.58 -6.24 1.97
N LEU A 70 8.12 -7.05 2.89
CA LEU A 70 7.34 -7.84 3.83
C LEU A 70 7.03 -7.04 5.10
N ALA A 71 5.78 -7.07 5.54
CA ALA A 71 5.39 -6.54 6.83
C ALA A 71 5.89 -7.46 7.95
N VAL A 72 6.57 -6.87 8.93
CA VAL A 72 6.98 -7.61 10.14
C VAL A 72 5.76 -7.70 11.04
N ALA A 73 5.06 -8.83 11.02
CA ALA A 73 3.92 -9.06 11.91
C ALA A 73 4.37 -9.18 13.37
N ALA A 74 3.66 -8.50 14.28
CA ALA A 74 3.69 -8.88 15.69
C ALA A 74 3.00 -10.24 15.88
N PRO A 75 3.25 -10.98 16.99
CA PRO A 75 2.53 -12.22 17.27
C PRO A 75 1.00 -11.99 17.26
N GLY A 76 0.29 -12.64 16.34
CA GLY A 76 -1.17 -12.51 16.16
C GLY A 76 -1.59 -11.59 15.00
N GLU A 77 -0.66 -10.91 14.35
CA GLU A 77 -0.94 -10.14 13.12
C GLU A 77 -0.68 -10.99 11.87
N SER A 78 -1.46 -10.76 10.82
CA SER A 78 -1.19 -11.40 9.52
C SER A 78 -0.03 -10.68 8.83
N GLU A 79 1.01 -11.44 8.48
CA GLU A 79 2.05 -10.96 7.56
C GLU A 79 1.40 -10.43 6.27
N ALA A 80 1.91 -9.31 5.76
CA ALA A 80 1.49 -8.70 4.51
C ALA A 80 2.70 -8.46 3.61
N ILE A 81 2.50 -8.40 2.30
CA ILE A 81 3.54 -8.12 1.32
C ILE A 81 3.11 -6.97 0.41
N ILE A 82 4.02 -6.06 0.10
CA ILE A 82 3.79 -5.04 -0.92
C ILE A 82 3.64 -5.74 -2.27
N LYS A 83 2.47 -5.58 -2.90
CA LYS A 83 2.14 -6.17 -4.20
C LYS A 83 2.30 -5.17 -5.34
N SER A 84 2.12 -3.88 -5.06
CA SER A 84 2.23 -2.84 -6.08
C SER A 84 2.55 -1.48 -5.48
N VAL A 85 3.42 -0.75 -6.17
CA VAL A 85 3.81 0.65 -5.90
C VAL A 85 3.48 1.55 -7.09
N LYS A 86 2.53 1.12 -7.93
CA LYS A 86 2.15 1.87 -9.13
C LYS A 86 1.50 3.18 -8.73
N THR A 87 1.99 4.29 -9.27
CA THR A 87 1.48 5.63 -8.99
C THR A 87 0.02 5.75 -9.39
N LEU A 88 -0.81 6.21 -8.45
CA LEU A 88 -2.22 6.48 -8.70
C LEU A 88 -2.38 7.70 -9.62
N PRO A 89 -3.44 7.75 -10.45
CA PRO A 89 -3.83 8.99 -11.12
C PRO A 89 -4.03 10.10 -10.09
N ILE A 90 -3.62 11.33 -10.44
CA ILE A 90 -3.56 12.45 -9.50
C ILE A 90 -4.89 12.71 -8.77
N GLU A 91 -6.01 12.57 -9.48
CA GLU A 91 -7.35 12.75 -8.91
C GLU A 91 -7.65 11.72 -7.81
N ILE A 92 -7.31 10.45 -8.06
CA ILE A 92 -7.49 9.36 -7.09
C ILE A 92 -6.54 9.56 -5.91
N TYR A 93 -5.29 9.92 -6.17
CA TYR A 93 -4.31 10.23 -5.12
C TYR A 93 -4.80 11.35 -4.17
N GLN A 94 -5.35 12.44 -4.72
CA GLN A 94 -5.88 13.56 -3.95
C GLN A 94 -7.07 13.14 -3.08
N ILE A 95 -7.98 12.32 -3.62
CA ILE A 95 -9.12 11.79 -2.85
C ILE A 95 -8.62 10.92 -1.70
N MET A 96 -7.67 10.03 -1.94
CA MET A 96 -7.15 9.11 -0.92
C MET A 96 -6.36 9.81 0.19
N THR A 97 -5.54 10.80 -0.15
CA THR A 97 -4.85 11.64 0.84
C THR A 97 -5.82 12.51 1.64
N GLY A 98 -6.89 12.99 1.01
CA GLY A 98 -8.00 13.68 1.68
C GLY A 98 -8.73 12.77 2.68
N LEU A 99 -9.08 11.56 2.25
CA LEU A 99 -9.70 10.53 3.10
C LEU A 99 -8.80 10.18 4.30
N ASP A 100 -7.51 9.95 4.05
CA ASP A 100 -6.52 9.69 5.10
C ASP A 100 -6.49 10.81 6.15
N ARG A 101 -6.40 12.06 5.70
CA ARG A 101 -6.39 13.23 6.58
C ARG A 101 -7.69 13.31 7.39
N ARG A 102 -8.83 13.07 6.75
CA ARG A 102 -10.15 13.11 7.38
C ARG A 102 -10.29 12.05 8.46
N TYR A 103 -9.85 10.83 8.21
CA TYR A 103 -9.95 9.75 9.20
C TYR A 103 -8.94 9.92 10.34
N ARG A 104 -7.78 10.54 10.07
CA ARG A 104 -6.78 10.85 11.10
C ARG A 104 -7.21 11.97 12.04
N LEU A 105 -7.86 13.00 11.52
CA LEU A 105 -8.19 14.23 12.25
C LEU A 105 -9.67 14.34 12.64
N GLY A 106 -10.52 13.53 12.03
CA GLY A 106 -11.97 13.57 12.20
C GLY A 106 -12.42 13.13 13.58
N GLY A 107 -13.63 13.54 13.94
CA GLY A 107 -14.30 13.05 15.15
C GLY A 107 -14.60 11.55 15.05
N LYS A 108 -14.84 10.92 16.20
CA LYS A 108 -15.27 9.50 16.26
C LYS A 108 -16.78 9.33 15.99
N GLY A 109 -17.41 10.31 15.34
CA GLY A 109 -18.84 10.32 15.06
C GLY A 109 -19.19 9.43 13.86
N LEU A 110 -20.41 8.90 13.86
CA LEU A 110 -20.95 8.09 12.75
C LEU A 110 -20.97 8.85 11.41
N GLU A 111 -21.21 10.17 11.44
CA GLU A 111 -21.20 10.99 10.23
C GLU A 111 -19.78 11.21 9.68
N ASP A 112 -18.78 11.33 10.56
CA ASP A 112 -17.37 11.49 10.17
C ASP A 112 -16.80 10.22 9.52
N ALA A 113 -17.38 9.06 9.83
CA ALA A 113 -17.01 7.76 9.27
C ALA A 113 -17.66 7.48 7.90
N LYS A 114 -18.62 8.29 7.44
CA LYS A 114 -19.27 8.06 6.15
C LYS A 114 -18.33 8.42 5.01
N LEU A 115 -18.28 7.55 4.01
CA LEU A 115 -17.63 7.82 2.73
C LEU A 115 -18.55 8.67 1.85
N THR A 116 -17.97 9.71 1.26
CA THR A 116 -18.56 10.47 0.15
C THR A 116 -18.66 9.59 -1.10
N HIS A 117 -19.38 10.07 -2.11
CA HIS A 117 -19.50 9.38 -3.39
C HIS A 117 -18.14 9.20 -4.09
N ASP A 118 -17.30 10.23 -4.05
CA ASP A 118 -16.01 10.22 -4.73
C ASP A 118 -15.00 9.31 -4.03
N GLU A 119 -15.02 9.25 -2.69
CA GLU A 119 -14.18 8.29 -1.95
C GLU A 119 -14.59 6.84 -2.21
N LYS A 120 -15.89 6.54 -2.31
CA LYS A 120 -16.36 5.20 -2.69
C LYS A 120 -15.85 4.82 -4.08
N LYS A 121 -15.96 5.73 -5.05
CA LYS A 121 -15.45 5.52 -6.41
C LYS A 121 -13.93 5.33 -6.41
N ALA A 122 -13.19 6.12 -5.65
CA ALA A 122 -11.74 6.00 -5.56
C ALA A 122 -11.31 4.65 -4.96
N LEU A 123 -12.00 4.18 -3.92
CA LEU A 123 -11.73 2.87 -3.32
C LEU A 123 -12.00 1.73 -4.31
N LEU A 124 -13.11 1.78 -5.06
CA LEU A 124 -13.42 0.78 -6.09
C LEU A 124 -12.40 0.82 -7.24
N PHE A 125 -12.00 2.03 -7.67
CA PHE A 125 -10.95 2.17 -8.68
C PHE A 125 -9.63 1.54 -8.21
N ILE A 126 -9.25 1.76 -6.95
CA ILE A 126 -8.00 1.25 -6.39
C ILE A 126 -7.99 -0.28 -6.34
N ASP A 127 -9.12 -0.88 -5.96
CA ASP A 127 -9.30 -2.32 -5.98
C ASP A 127 -9.01 -2.87 -7.38
N GLU A 128 -9.66 -2.33 -8.41
CA GLU A 128 -9.44 -2.74 -9.81
C GLU A 128 -8.00 -2.45 -10.31
N PHE A 129 -7.47 -1.26 -9.99
CA PHE A 129 -6.19 -0.77 -10.46
C PHE A 129 -5.01 -1.59 -9.95
N TYR A 130 -5.11 -2.13 -8.73
CA TYR A 130 -4.08 -3.01 -8.17
C TYR A 130 -4.35 -4.50 -8.44
N SER A 131 -5.62 -4.91 -8.60
CA SER A 131 -6.01 -6.28 -8.98
C SER A 131 -5.45 -6.73 -10.34
N THR A 132 -5.17 -5.79 -11.24
CA THR A 132 -4.64 -6.09 -12.60
C THR A 132 -3.19 -6.59 -12.61
N THR A 133 -2.56 -6.78 -11.46
CA THR A 133 -1.15 -7.20 -11.32
C THR A 133 -0.99 -8.64 -10.82
N THR A 134 -2.07 -9.44 -10.87
CA THR A 134 -2.06 -10.85 -10.42
C THR A 134 -1.58 -11.79 -11.52
#